data_AF-A0A847C2Q3-F1
#
_entry.id   AF-A0A847C2Q3-F1
#
_cell.length_a   1.000
_cell.length_b   1.000
_cell.length_c   1.000
_cell.angle_alpha   90.00
_cell.angle_beta   90.00
_cell.angle_gamma   90.00
#
_symmetry.space_group_name_H-M   'P 1'
#
loop_
_entity.id
_entity.type
_entity.pdbx_description
1 polymer ?
#
loop_
_entity_poly.entity_id
_entity_poly.type
_entity_poly.pdbx_seq_one_letter_code
_entity_poly.pdbx_strand_id
1 'polypeptide(L)'
;MLFTQSFREKIIRWIFFIVALVSIGTLFLIFIFLVTEGIPLFKEISIREFVFGRYWYPTSDPPDFGIYPLIVASFSVTVLSAAISIPLGVMTAIYLAEIASRRFREIAKPVVELLASLPSVVIGFFGMVVVAPFLQETFNLATGLNLFNASLMLAFMSIPTICSISEDAIHGVPKELKEASLALGATRLETILRVILPASISGISTGVILGMSRAIGETMVVLMVAGGAAMVPESIFDPVRPLPASIAAEMAEAPFRGDHYQALFATGMTLFLFTLCFNLIAEQISHRYRQTGAATL
;
A
#
# COMPACT_ATOMS: atom_id res chain seq x y z
N MET A 1 16.29 -28.28 -36.42
CA MET A 1 15.24 -27.87 -35.47
C MET A 1 15.78 -27.24 -34.17
N LEU A 2 17.05 -27.43 -33.78
CA LEU A 2 17.61 -26.85 -32.54
C LEU A 2 18.07 -25.37 -32.66
N PHE A 3 18.43 -24.88 -33.85
CA PHE A 3 18.92 -23.50 -34.05
C PHE A 3 17.82 -22.42 -33.92
N THR A 4 16.56 -22.75 -34.18
CA THR A 4 15.43 -21.80 -34.10
C THR A 4 14.98 -21.52 -32.67
N GLN A 5 15.22 -22.45 -31.72
CA GLN A 5 14.94 -22.23 -30.29
C GLN A 5 15.95 -21.26 -29.67
N SER A 6 17.25 -21.46 -29.93
CA SER A 6 18.32 -20.58 -29.42
C SER A 6 18.18 -19.13 -29.88
N PHE A 7 17.77 -18.89 -31.14
CA PHE A 7 17.53 -17.54 -31.66
C PHE A 7 16.29 -16.89 -31.01
N ARG A 8 15.20 -17.65 -30.83
CA ARG A 8 14.00 -17.19 -30.13
C ARG A 8 14.28 -16.86 -28.66
N GLU A 9 15.03 -17.70 -27.95
CA GLU A 9 15.43 -17.44 -26.57
C GLU A 9 16.28 -16.17 -26.45
N LYS A 10 17.20 -15.96 -27.39
CA LYS A 10 18.03 -14.75 -27.42
C LYS A 10 17.19 -13.49 -27.65
N ILE A 11 16.21 -13.54 -28.55
CA ILE A 11 15.26 -12.45 -28.78
C ILE A 11 14.45 -12.18 -27.51
N ILE A 12 13.85 -13.20 -26.89
CA ILE A 12 13.05 -13.06 -25.67
C ILE A 12 13.88 -12.45 -24.55
N ARG A 13 15.12 -12.91 -24.37
CA ARG A 13 16.06 -12.35 -23.39
C ARG A 13 16.35 -10.87 -23.63
N TRP A 14 16.58 -10.48 -24.88
CA TRP A 14 16.81 -9.08 -25.23
C TRP A 14 15.57 -8.20 -25.00
N ILE A 15 14.38 -8.71 -25.33
CA ILE A 15 13.13 -8.01 -25.05
C ILE A 15 12.97 -7.76 -23.55
N PHE A 16 13.09 -8.81 -22.72
CA PHE A 16 13.00 -8.64 -21.26
C PHE A 16 14.07 -7.73 -20.69
N PHE A 17 15.30 -7.79 -21.23
CA PHE A 17 16.38 -6.91 -20.83
C PHE A 17 16.07 -5.44 -21.14
N ILE A 18 15.57 -5.14 -22.35
CA ILE A 18 15.19 -3.78 -22.74
C ILE A 18 14.03 -3.27 -21.88
N VAL A 19 13.00 -4.08 -21.65
CA VAL A 19 11.85 -3.70 -20.80
C VAL A 19 12.29 -3.40 -19.37
N ALA A 20 13.16 -4.23 -18.80
CA ALA A 20 13.74 -3.98 -17.47
C ALA A 20 14.56 -2.69 -17.45
N LEU A 21 15.41 -2.46 -18.46
CA LEU A 21 16.22 -1.26 -18.57
C LEU A 21 15.37 0.01 -18.70
N VAL A 22 14.32 -0.01 -19.53
CA VAL A 22 13.38 1.10 -19.70
C VAL A 22 12.62 1.39 -18.40
N SER A 23 12.21 0.35 -17.67
CA SER A 23 11.50 0.49 -16.39
C SER A 23 12.39 1.16 -15.33
N ILE A 24 13.63 0.68 -15.18
CA ILE A 24 14.62 1.27 -14.26
C ILE A 24 14.97 2.70 -14.69
N GLY A 25 15.19 2.92 -15.99
CA GLY A 25 15.47 4.25 -16.54
C GLY A 25 14.35 5.25 -16.28
N THR A 26 13.10 4.83 -16.42
CA THR A 26 11.94 5.68 -16.15
C THR A 26 11.86 6.07 -14.67
N LEU A 27 12.04 5.12 -13.76
CA LEU A 27 12.05 5.38 -12.32
C LEU A 27 13.19 6.32 -11.92
N PHE A 28 14.37 6.14 -12.53
CA PHE A 28 15.51 7.02 -12.32
C PHE A 28 15.27 8.44 -12.84
N LEU A 29 14.62 8.59 -14.00
CA LEU A 29 14.24 9.90 -14.54
C LEU A 29 13.20 10.60 -13.67
N ILE A 30 12.19 9.88 -13.17
CA ILE A 30 11.22 10.44 -12.21
C ILE A 30 11.95 10.95 -10.96
N PHE A 31 12.90 10.18 -10.44
CA PHE A 31 13.71 10.60 -9.29
C PHE A 31 14.51 11.88 -9.58
N ILE A 32 15.24 11.93 -10.70
CA ILE A 32 15.99 13.13 -11.11
C ILE A 32 15.06 14.33 -11.25
N PHE A 33 13.88 14.15 -11.84
CA PHE A 33 12.91 15.21 -12.02
C PHE A 33 12.41 15.77 -10.67
N LEU A 34 12.03 14.90 -9.73
CA LEU A 34 11.64 15.30 -8.37
C LEU A 34 12.75 16.07 -7.65
N VAL A 35 14.00 15.60 -7.77
CA VAL A 35 15.16 16.24 -7.13
C VAL A 35 15.44 17.61 -7.76
N THR A 36 15.36 17.72 -9.09
CA THR A 36 15.67 18.95 -9.82
C THR A 36 14.66 20.06 -9.52
N GLU A 37 13.37 19.72 -9.48
CA GLU A 37 12.30 20.69 -9.20
C GLU A 37 12.12 20.94 -7.69
N GLY A 38 12.49 19.99 -6.82
CA GLY A 38 12.33 20.12 -5.37
C GLY A 38 13.49 20.78 -4.62
N ILE A 39 14.75 20.58 -5.04
CA ILE A 39 15.94 21.17 -4.38
C ILE A 39 15.92 22.71 -4.29
N PRO A 40 15.45 23.46 -5.31
CA PRO A 40 15.48 24.92 -5.27
C PRO A 40 14.78 25.54 -4.05
N LEU A 41 13.76 24.89 -3.50
CA LEU A 41 13.07 25.31 -2.27
C LEU A 41 14.05 25.50 -1.09
N PHE A 42 15.06 24.64 -1.00
CA PHE A 42 15.97 24.63 0.15
C PHE A 42 16.98 25.78 0.16
N LYS A 43 16.91 26.69 -0.82
CA LYS A 43 17.60 27.98 -0.79
C LYS A 43 16.89 28.98 0.11
N GLU A 44 15.56 28.90 0.17
CA GLU A 44 14.71 29.78 0.96
C GLU A 44 14.42 29.18 2.34
N ILE A 45 14.25 27.86 2.43
CA ILE A 45 13.83 27.16 3.65
C ILE A 45 14.79 26.04 4.02
N SER A 46 15.07 25.87 5.32
CA SER A 46 15.92 24.78 5.76
C SER A 46 15.22 23.42 5.66
N ILE A 47 15.95 22.34 5.33
CA ILE A 47 15.40 20.97 5.27
C ILE A 47 14.72 20.59 6.60
N ARG A 48 15.26 21.04 7.74
CA ARG A 48 14.69 20.77 9.06
C ARG A 48 13.33 21.42 9.22
N GLU A 49 13.19 22.67 8.81
CA GLU A 49 11.94 23.42 8.87
C GLU A 49 10.90 22.86 7.90
N PHE A 50 11.31 22.45 6.71
CA PHE A 50 10.45 21.73 5.78
C PHE A 50 9.92 20.42 6.38
N VAL A 51 10.79 19.53 6.86
CA VAL A 51 10.39 18.19 7.34
C VAL A 51 9.68 18.21 8.70
N PHE A 52 10.14 19.03 9.64
CA PHE A 52 9.62 19.07 11.02
C PHE A 52 8.72 20.27 11.31
N GLY A 53 8.52 21.17 10.33
CA GLY A 53 7.58 22.29 10.44
C GLY A 53 6.16 21.78 10.60
N ARG A 54 5.39 22.44 11.47
CA ARG A 54 4.06 21.99 11.89
C ARG A 54 2.91 22.58 11.07
N TYR A 55 3.21 23.51 10.18
CA TYR A 55 2.22 24.29 9.46
C TYR A 55 2.44 24.19 7.96
N TRP A 56 1.36 23.94 7.24
CA TRP A 56 1.31 23.95 5.78
C TRP A 56 0.36 25.06 5.36
N TYR A 57 0.91 26.26 5.14
CA TYR A 57 0.20 27.42 4.62
C TYR A 57 0.98 28.04 3.45
N PRO A 58 0.91 27.43 2.25
CA PRO A 58 1.58 27.95 1.05
C PRO A 58 1.15 29.36 0.61
N THR A 59 -0.04 29.80 1.04
CA THR A 59 -0.65 31.07 0.63
C THR A 59 -0.54 32.17 1.69
N SER A 60 0.06 31.89 2.85
CA SER A 60 0.31 32.92 3.86
C SER A 60 1.49 33.82 3.48
N ASP A 61 1.57 34.99 4.09
CA ASP A 61 2.72 35.90 3.99
C ASP A 61 3.28 36.16 5.39
N PRO A 62 4.45 35.58 5.76
CA PRO A 62 5.29 34.69 4.96
C PRO A 62 4.69 33.27 4.77
N PRO A 63 5.09 32.52 3.71
CA PRO A 63 4.57 31.18 3.45
C PRO A 63 5.20 30.12 4.37
N ASP A 64 4.40 29.13 4.77
CA ASP A 64 4.81 28.00 5.62
C ASP A 64 4.71 26.68 4.85
N PHE A 65 5.82 25.94 4.74
CA PHE A 65 5.91 24.67 3.99
C PHE A 65 6.29 23.47 4.87
N GLY A 66 5.87 23.48 6.14
CA GLY A 66 6.08 22.38 7.08
C GLY A 66 5.24 21.15 6.75
N ILE A 67 5.88 20.05 6.34
CA ILE A 67 5.20 18.81 5.92
C ILE A 67 5.03 17.78 7.04
N TYR A 68 5.44 18.07 8.28
CA TYR A 68 5.32 17.12 9.39
C TYR A 68 3.89 16.59 9.58
N PRO A 69 2.83 17.42 9.57
CA PRO A 69 1.45 16.94 9.67
C PRO A 69 1.09 15.96 8.55
N LEU A 70 1.58 16.20 7.33
CA LEU A 70 1.30 15.39 6.15
C LEU A 70 1.99 14.02 6.23
N ILE A 71 3.21 13.99 6.78
CA ILE A 71 3.95 12.75 7.06
C ILE A 71 3.19 11.93 8.12
N VAL A 72 2.81 12.56 9.25
CA VAL A 72 2.07 11.88 10.32
C VAL A 72 0.72 11.37 9.82
N ALA A 73 0.01 12.16 9.01
CA ALA A 73 -1.25 11.74 8.38
C ALA A 73 -1.05 10.50 7.49
N SER A 74 -0.08 10.53 6.59
CA SER A 74 0.24 9.38 5.69
C SER A 74 0.58 8.12 6.48
N PHE A 75 1.42 8.25 7.49
CA PHE A 75 1.83 7.14 8.34
C PHE A 75 0.64 6.58 9.13
N SER A 76 -0.15 7.44 9.76
CA SER A 76 -1.28 7.02 10.59
C SER A 76 -2.37 6.31 9.77
N VAL A 77 -2.67 6.83 8.58
CA VAL A 77 -3.61 6.20 7.63
C VAL A 77 -3.09 4.83 7.18
N THR A 78 -1.81 4.73 6.84
CA THR A 78 -1.18 3.47 6.43
C THR A 78 -1.21 2.43 7.55
N VAL A 79 -0.82 2.82 8.77
CA VAL A 79 -0.76 1.91 9.93
C VAL A 79 -2.14 1.42 10.31
N LEU A 80 -3.15 2.31 10.37
CA LEU A 80 -4.50 1.91 10.71
C LEU A 80 -5.12 1.03 9.61
N SER A 81 -4.85 1.33 8.34
CA SER A 81 -5.25 0.48 7.22
C SER A 81 -4.60 -0.91 7.29
N ALA A 82 -3.31 -0.99 7.63
CA ALA A 82 -2.60 -2.25 7.82
C ALA A 82 -3.19 -3.07 8.98
N ALA A 83 -3.49 -2.42 10.10
CA ALA A 83 -4.06 -3.05 11.28
C ALA A 83 -5.42 -3.71 11.00
N ILE A 84 -6.17 -3.21 10.01
CA ILE A 84 -7.45 -3.77 9.58
C ILE A 84 -7.25 -4.82 8.47
N SER A 85 -6.51 -4.45 7.42
CA SER A 85 -6.43 -5.23 6.19
C SER A 85 -5.60 -6.50 6.30
N ILE A 86 -4.49 -6.47 7.06
CA ILE A 86 -3.62 -7.64 7.24
C ILE A 86 -4.38 -8.79 7.93
N PRO A 87 -4.97 -8.62 9.14
CA PRO A 87 -5.66 -9.72 9.79
C PRO A 87 -6.84 -10.21 8.97
N LEU A 88 -7.67 -9.31 8.43
CA LEU A 88 -8.84 -9.70 7.64
C LEU A 88 -8.45 -10.40 6.34
N GLY A 89 -7.46 -9.88 5.61
CA GLY A 89 -6.98 -10.47 4.37
C GLY A 89 -6.37 -11.86 4.59
N VAL A 90 -5.51 -12.02 5.60
CA VAL A 90 -4.87 -13.30 5.92
C VAL A 90 -5.89 -14.30 6.46
N MET A 91 -6.79 -13.91 7.35
CA MET A 91 -7.85 -14.81 7.85
C MET A 91 -8.78 -15.28 6.72
N THR A 92 -9.13 -14.39 5.79
CA THR A 92 -9.95 -14.75 4.62
C THR A 92 -9.20 -15.72 3.71
N ALA A 93 -7.90 -15.52 3.48
CA ALA A 93 -7.07 -16.44 2.73
C ALA A 93 -7.02 -17.84 3.35
N ILE A 94 -6.80 -17.93 4.67
CA ILE A 94 -6.79 -19.19 5.42
C ILE A 94 -8.15 -19.89 5.29
N TYR A 95 -9.24 -19.15 5.48
CA TYR A 95 -10.58 -19.70 5.35
C TYR A 95 -10.83 -20.25 3.95
N LEU A 96 -10.54 -19.48 2.91
CA LEU A 96 -10.76 -19.89 1.51
C LEU A 96 -9.87 -21.07 1.10
N ALA A 97 -8.64 -21.13 1.58
CA ALA A 97 -7.71 -22.19 1.22
C ALA A 97 -7.98 -23.51 1.96
N GLU A 98 -8.30 -23.46 3.26
CA GLU A 98 -8.28 -24.65 4.14
C GLU A 98 -9.64 -25.06 4.70
N ILE A 99 -10.59 -24.14 4.82
CA ILE A 99 -11.86 -24.37 5.55
C ILE A 99 -13.04 -24.38 4.58
N ALA A 100 -13.03 -23.51 3.59
CA ALA A 100 -14.13 -23.32 2.66
C ALA A 100 -14.40 -24.58 1.82
N SER A 101 -15.69 -24.83 1.58
CA SER A 101 -16.09 -25.85 0.62
C SER A 101 -15.66 -25.46 -0.79
N ARG A 102 -15.35 -26.46 -1.63
CA ARG A 102 -14.91 -26.25 -3.01
C ARG A 102 -15.85 -25.33 -3.81
N ARG A 103 -17.18 -25.53 -3.67
CA ARG A 103 -18.20 -24.71 -4.33
C ARG A 103 -18.18 -23.25 -3.88
N PHE A 104 -18.03 -23.01 -2.57
CA PHE A 104 -17.98 -21.64 -2.07
C PHE A 104 -16.73 -20.92 -2.57
N ARG A 105 -15.58 -21.60 -2.56
CA ARG A 105 -14.32 -21.04 -3.05
C ARG A 105 -14.38 -20.68 -4.54
N GLU A 106 -14.96 -21.53 -5.37
CA GLU A 106 -15.14 -21.30 -6.81
C GLU A 106 -15.95 -20.03 -7.12
N ILE A 107 -16.75 -19.54 -6.16
CA ILE A 107 -17.51 -18.28 -6.27
C ILE A 107 -16.76 -17.13 -5.56
N ALA A 108 -16.30 -17.35 -4.34
CA ALA A 108 -15.72 -16.31 -3.50
C ALA A 108 -14.40 -15.77 -4.07
N LYS A 109 -13.53 -16.63 -4.61
CA LYS A 109 -12.23 -16.19 -5.14
C LYS A 109 -12.38 -15.21 -6.32
N PRO A 110 -13.18 -15.51 -7.38
CA PRO A 110 -13.45 -14.54 -8.43
C PRO A 110 -14.05 -13.23 -7.90
N VAL A 111 -14.95 -13.29 -6.91
CA VAL A 111 -15.53 -12.07 -6.31
C VAL A 111 -14.45 -11.22 -5.64
N VAL A 112 -13.56 -11.84 -4.86
CA VAL A 112 -12.42 -11.14 -4.23
C VAL A 112 -11.53 -10.51 -5.30
N GLU A 113 -11.19 -11.23 -6.36
CA GLU A 113 -10.38 -10.69 -7.46
C GLU A 113 -11.07 -9.53 -8.20
N LEU A 114 -12.38 -9.60 -8.40
CA LEU A 114 -13.17 -8.51 -8.96
C LEU A 114 -13.17 -7.28 -8.05
N LEU A 115 -13.27 -7.45 -6.72
CA LEU A 115 -13.14 -6.34 -5.77
C LEU A 115 -11.76 -5.66 -5.87
N ALA A 116 -10.69 -6.42 -6.09
CA ALA A 116 -9.33 -5.86 -6.25
C ALA A 116 -9.19 -4.96 -7.49
N SER A 117 -10.03 -5.18 -8.51
CA SER A 117 -10.05 -4.46 -9.78
C SER A 117 -10.86 -3.16 -9.75
N LEU A 118 -11.58 -2.88 -8.65
CA LEU A 118 -12.37 -1.66 -8.55
C LEU A 118 -11.48 -0.41 -8.67
N PRO A 119 -11.88 0.59 -9.48
CA PRO A 119 -11.15 1.85 -9.55
C PRO A 119 -11.14 2.55 -8.18
N SER A 120 -10.00 3.11 -7.80
CA SER A 120 -9.83 3.77 -6.50
C SER A 120 -10.79 4.94 -6.29
N VAL A 121 -11.10 5.70 -7.35
CA VAL A 121 -12.08 6.79 -7.33
C VAL A 121 -13.48 6.30 -6.94
N VAL A 122 -13.88 5.09 -7.36
CA VAL A 122 -15.20 4.52 -6.99
C VAL A 122 -15.24 4.21 -5.49
N ILE A 123 -14.15 3.68 -4.94
CA ILE A 123 -14.01 3.40 -3.52
C ILE A 123 -14.01 4.71 -2.71
N GLY A 124 -13.25 5.72 -3.16
CA GLY A 124 -13.25 7.05 -2.54
C GLY A 124 -14.63 7.72 -2.57
N PHE A 125 -15.33 7.63 -3.70
CA PHE A 125 -16.69 8.16 -3.83
C PHE A 125 -17.67 7.45 -2.88
N PHE A 126 -17.62 6.12 -2.81
CA PHE A 126 -18.42 5.34 -1.85
C PHE A 126 -18.11 5.74 -0.40
N GLY A 127 -16.83 5.88 -0.06
CA GLY A 127 -16.40 6.31 1.27
C GLY A 127 -16.88 7.71 1.63
N MET A 128 -16.95 8.62 0.65
CA MET A 128 -17.44 9.99 0.84
C MET A 128 -18.97 10.05 0.97
N VAL A 129 -19.70 9.35 0.11
CA VAL A 129 -21.17 9.49 -0.01
C VAL A 129 -21.93 8.58 0.95
N VAL A 130 -21.37 7.40 1.27
CA VAL A 130 -22.05 6.40 2.09
C VAL A 130 -21.41 6.28 3.47
N VAL A 131 -20.09 6.06 3.50
CA VAL A 131 -19.39 5.76 4.77
C VAL A 131 -19.25 7.02 5.63
N ALA A 132 -18.95 8.18 5.03
CA ALA A 132 -18.80 9.41 5.81
C ALA A 132 -20.10 9.80 6.54
N PRO A 133 -21.29 9.88 5.89
CA PRO A 133 -22.52 10.17 6.61
C PRO A 133 -22.85 9.12 7.67
N PHE A 134 -22.64 7.84 7.36
CA PHE A 134 -22.85 6.75 8.31
C PHE A 134 -21.99 6.90 9.59
N LEU A 135 -20.69 7.21 9.43
CA LEU A 135 -19.81 7.44 10.57
C LEU A 135 -20.19 8.70 11.34
N GLN A 136 -20.58 9.75 10.62
CA GLN A 136 -21.01 11.02 11.21
C GLN A 136 -22.21 10.83 12.13
N GLU A 137 -23.24 10.13 11.66
CA GLU A 137 -24.46 9.84 12.43
C GLU A 137 -24.20 8.85 13.57
N THR A 138 -23.46 7.76 13.31
CA THR A 138 -23.25 6.69 14.28
C THR A 138 -22.38 7.13 15.46
N PHE A 139 -21.34 7.91 15.20
CA PHE A 139 -20.37 8.35 16.22
C PHE A 139 -20.56 9.81 16.64
N ASN A 140 -21.62 10.48 16.15
CA ASN A 140 -21.91 11.90 16.41
C ASN A 140 -20.70 12.82 16.15
N LEU A 141 -20.07 12.65 14.98
CA LEU A 141 -18.85 13.36 14.60
C LEU A 141 -19.19 14.67 13.88
N ALA A 142 -18.26 15.63 13.90
CA ALA A 142 -18.39 16.85 13.11
C ALA A 142 -18.32 16.58 11.60
N THR A 143 -17.52 15.60 11.18
CA THR A 143 -17.37 15.16 9.79
C THR A 143 -17.03 13.67 9.74
N GLY A 144 -17.61 12.97 8.76
CA GLY A 144 -17.22 11.60 8.42
C GLY A 144 -16.00 11.51 7.49
N LEU A 145 -15.47 12.65 7.03
CA LEU A 145 -14.25 12.72 6.23
C LEU A 145 -13.07 12.85 7.19
N ASN A 146 -12.48 11.71 7.55
CA ASN A 146 -11.48 11.63 8.60
C ASN A 146 -10.50 10.48 8.37
N LEU A 147 -9.47 10.43 9.22
CA LEU A 147 -8.41 9.41 9.20
C LEU A 147 -8.99 7.98 9.24
N PHE A 148 -9.98 7.71 10.08
CA PHE A 148 -10.62 6.39 10.19
C PHE A 148 -11.30 5.96 8.90
N ASN A 149 -12.11 6.84 8.29
CA ASN A 149 -12.76 6.57 7.01
C ASN A 149 -11.73 6.29 5.90
N ALA A 150 -10.71 7.15 5.79
CA ALA A 150 -9.60 6.93 4.85
C ALA A 150 -8.94 5.57 5.04
N SER A 151 -8.60 5.22 6.28
CA SER A 151 -7.95 3.96 6.62
C SER A 151 -8.83 2.75 6.30
N LEU A 152 -10.14 2.86 6.56
CA LEU A 152 -11.12 1.82 6.27
C LEU A 152 -11.27 1.58 4.75
N MET A 153 -11.33 2.64 3.96
CA MET A 153 -11.42 2.55 2.50
C MET A 153 -10.15 1.97 1.88
N LEU A 154 -8.97 2.37 2.37
CA LEU A 154 -7.72 1.73 1.99
C LEU A 154 -7.66 0.27 2.42
N ALA A 155 -8.17 -0.06 3.61
CA ALA A 155 -8.20 -1.44 4.07
C ALA A 155 -9.10 -2.31 3.18
N PHE A 156 -10.29 -1.82 2.83
CA PHE A 156 -11.20 -2.48 1.89
C PHE A 156 -10.53 -2.77 0.55
N MET A 157 -9.70 -1.84 0.07
CA MET A 157 -8.93 -1.98 -1.17
C MET A 157 -7.76 -2.96 -1.05
N SER A 158 -7.05 -3.00 0.08
CA SER A 158 -5.90 -3.89 0.28
C SER A 158 -6.30 -5.33 0.62
N ILE A 159 -7.43 -5.56 1.29
CA ILE A 159 -7.89 -6.90 1.71
C ILE A 159 -7.91 -7.89 0.53
N PRO A 160 -8.51 -7.57 -0.64
CA PRO A 160 -8.54 -8.50 -1.76
C PRO A 160 -7.16 -8.93 -2.27
N THR A 161 -6.22 -7.99 -2.36
CA THR A 161 -4.85 -8.27 -2.79
C THR A 161 -4.13 -9.16 -1.79
N ILE A 162 -4.23 -8.84 -0.49
CA ILE A 162 -3.63 -9.65 0.58
C ILE A 162 -4.25 -11.05 0.56
N CYS A 163 -5.58 -11.15 0.45
CA CYS A 163 -6.31 -12.40 0.46
C CYS A 163 -5.93 -13.30 -0.71
N SER A 164 -6.00 -12.80 -1.94
CA SER A 164 -5.76 -13.59 -3.15
C SER A 164 -4.34 -14.16 -3.19
N ILE A 165 -3.32 -13.33 -2.92
CA ILE A 165 -1.92 -13.75 -2.95
C ILE A 165 -1.60 -14.69 -1.77
N SER A 166 -2.15 -14.42 -0.59
CA SER A 166 -1.97 -15.30 0.57
C SER A 166 -2.66 -16.65 0.38
N GLU A 167 -3.83 -16.68 -0.27
CA GLU A 167 -4.54 -17.92 -0.57
C GLU A 167 -3.72 -18.80 -1.52
N ASP A 168 -3.13 -18.22 -2.57
CA ASP A 168 -2.25 -18.93 -3.51
C ASP A 168 -1.00 -19.47 -2.81
N ALA A 169 -0.41 -18.70 -1.89
CA ALA A 169 0.72 -19.13 -1.07
C ALA A 169 0.37 -20.34 -0.20
N ILE A 170 -0.80 -20.32 0.43
CA ILE A 170 -1.30 -21.42 1.27
C ILE A 170 -1.60 -22.66 0.39
N HIS A 171 -2.20 -22.46 -0.79
CA HIS A 171 -2.48 -23.54 -1.74
C HIS A 171 -1.23 -24.18 -2.34
N GLY A 172 -0.12 -23.44 -2.39
CA GLY A 172 1.17 -23.93 -2.85
C GLY A 172 1.86 -24.90 -1.87
N VAL A 173 1.35 -25.05 -0.64
CA VAL A 173 1.92 -25.99 0.33
C VAL A 173 1.67 -27.44 -0.13
N PRO A 174 2.71 -28.30 -0.21
CA PRO A 174 2.57 -29.70 -0.62
C PRO A 174 1.55 -30.46 0.23
N LYS A 175 0.69 -31.26 -0.41
CA LYS A 175 -0.37 -32.01 0.27
C LYS A 175 0.20 -33.08 1.22
N GLU A 176 1.39 -33.57 0.92
CA GLU A 176 2.11 -34.58 1.68
C GLU A 176 2.38 -34.09 3.11
N LEU A 177 2.69 -32.81 3.30
CA LEU A 177 2.91 -32.22 4.63
C LEU A 177 1.63 -32.23 5.47
N LYS A 178 0.49 -31.96 4.82
CA LYS A 178 -0.83 -31.98 5.46
C LYS A 178 -1.24 -33.39 5.85
N GLU A 179 -1.07 -34.35 4.94
CA GLU A 179 -1.40 -35.76 5.19
C GLU A 179 -0.50 -36.36 6.27
N ALA A 180 0.80 -36.03 6.28
CA ALA A 180 1.74 -36.45 7.33
C ALA A 180 1.35 -35.91 8.71
N SER A 181 1.00 -34.62 8.81
CA SER A 181 0.53 -34.01 10.06
C SER A 181 -0.70 -34.71 10.62
N LEU A 182 -1.70 -34.97 9.76
CA LEU A 182 -2.92 -35.67 10.15
C LEU A 182 -2.66 -37.14 10.54
N ALA A 183 -1.72 -37.82 9.86
CA ALA A 183 -1.32 -39.19 10.19
C ALA A 183 -0.63 -39.31 11.56
N LEU A 184 0.04 -38.24 12.02
CA LEU A 184 0.61 -38.14 13.36
C LEU A 184 -0.44 -37.81 14.44
N GLY A 185 -1.73 -37.75 14.08
CA GLY A 185 -2.83 -37.50 15.02
C GLY A 185 -3.12 -36.02 15.27
N ALA A 186 -2.51 -35.10 14.51
CA ALA A 186 -2.80 -33.67 14.64
C ALA A 186 -4.22 -33.35 14.17
N THR A 187 -4.85 -32.37 14.83
CA THR A 187 -6.13 -31.82 14.39
C THR A 187 -5.96 -30.94 13.14
N ARG A 188 -7.07 -30.64 12.45
CA ARG A 188 -7.05 -29.71 11.31
C ARG A 188 -6.51 -28.33 11.69
N LEU A 189 -6.89 -27.83 12.88
CA LEU A 189 -6.43 -26.53 13.36
C LEU A 189 -4.93 -26.55 13.66
N GLU A 190 -4.43 -27.60 14.31
CA GLU A 190 -2.99 -27.76 14.55
C GLU A 190 -2.20 -27.85 13.24
N THR A 191 -2.72 -28.57 12.25
CA THR A 191 -2.10 -28.67 10.93
C THR A 191 -2.02 -27.30 10.25
N ILE A 192 -3.10 -26.51 10.29
CA ILE A 192 -3.10 -25.14 9.74
C ILE A 192 -2.06 -24.28 10.47
N LEU A 193 -2.11 -24.23 11.80
CA LEU A 193 -1.30 -23.32 12.59
C LEU A 193 0.18 -23.69 12.65
N ARG A 194 0.52 -24.99 12.69
CA ARG A 194 1.88 -25.48 12.93
C ARG A 194 2.61 -25.98 11.69
N VAL A 195 1.90 -26.24 10.59
CA VAL A 195 2.51 -26.76 9.36
C VAL A 195 2.26 -25.82 8.19
N ILE A 196 0.99 -25.54 7.89
CA ILE A 196 0.62 -24.80 6.68
C ILE A 196 1.02 -23.32 6.78
N LEU A 197 0.69 -22.64 7.88
CA LEU A 197 1.04 -21.23 8.07
C LEU A 197 2.55 -20.99 8.09
N PRO A 198 3.37 -21.77 8.84
CA PRO A 198 4.82 -21.61 8.78
C PRO A 198 5.39 -21.88 7.38
N ALA A 199 4.87 -22.88 6.66
CA ALA A 199 5.35 -23.21 5.31
C ALA A 199 5.00 -22.13 4.27
N SER A 200 3.87 -21.43 4.44
CA SER A 200 3.37 -20.41 3.51
C SER A 200 3.75 -18.97 3.87
N ILE A 201 4.47 -18.75 4.98
CA ILE A 201 4.71 -17.42 5.56
C ILE A 201 5.42 -16.44 4.60
N SER A 202 6.31 -16.95 3.73
CA SER A 202 7.00 -16.13 2.73
C SER A 202 6.03 -15.58 1.66
N GLY A 203 5.09 -16.41 1.21
CA GLY A 203 4.06 -16.00 0.27
C GLY A 203 2.98 -15.12 0.91
N ILE A 204 2.56 -15.40 2.15
CA ILE A 204 1.66 -14.53 2.91
C ILE A 204 2.30 -13.15 3.13
N SER A 205 3.58 -13.11 3.51
CA SER A 205 4.33 -11.86 3.65
C SER A 205 4.36 -11.08 2.34
N THR A 206 4.58 -11.77 1.21
CA THR A 206 4.57 -11.14 -0.11
C THR A 206 3.20 -10.55 -0.45
N GLY A 207 2.11 -11.25 -0.13
CA GLY A 207 0.74 -10.74 -0.30
C GLY A 207 0.45 -9.51 0.55
N VAL A 208 0.88 -9.51 1.81
CA VAL A 208 0.79 -8.35 2.71
C VAL A 208 1.58 -7.16 2.16
N ILE A 209 2.82 -7.38 1.73
CA ILE A 209 3.67 -6.31 1.19
C ILE A 209 3.04 -5.69 -0.05
N LEU A 210 2.62 -6.51 -1.02
CA LEU A 210 2.00 -6.01 -2.26
C LEU A 210 0.69 -5.26 -1.99
N GLY A 211 -0.14 -5.75 -1.05
CA GLY A 211 -1.37 -5.07 -0.64
C GLY A 211 -1.12 -3.72 0.04
N MET A 212 -0.08 -3.63 0.87
CA MET A 212 0.27 -2.40 1.60
C MET A 212 1.02 -1.38 0.75
N SER A 213 1.92 -1.83 -0.14
CA SER A 213 2.62 -0.94 -1.08
C SER A 213 1.65 -0.14 -1.94
N ARG A 214 0.50 -0.73 -2.29
CA ARG A 214 -0.58 -0.03 -3.02
C ARG A 214 -1.27 1.04 -2.15
N ALA A 215 -1.50 0.76 -0.86
CA ALA A 215 -2.17 1.70 0.05
C ALA A 215 -1.31 2.93 0.39
N ILE A 216 0.01 2.77 0.53
CA ILE A 216 0.93 3.87 0.87
C ILE A 216 0.94 4.97 -0.18
N GLY A 217 0.88 4.59 -1.45
CA GLY A 217 0.84 5.51 -2.59
C GLY A 217 -0.57 5.90 -3.03
N GLU A 218 -1.62 5.46 -2.30
CA GLU A 218 -2.98 5.74 -2.71
C GLU A 218 -3.26 7.24 -2.61
N THR A 219 -3.82 7.79 -3.69
CA THR A 219 -3.97 9.24 -3.86
C THR A 219 -5.43 9.64 -3.91
N MET A 220 -6.26 8.92 -4.67
CA MET A 220 -7.63 9.36 -4.94
C MET A 220 -8.57 9.03 -3.79
N VAL A 221 -8.45 7.85 -3.18
CA VAL A 221 -9.26 7.50 -2.00
C VAL A 221 -9.03 8.52 -0.90
N VAL A 222 -7.78 8.72 -0.49
CA VAL A 222 -7.44 9.61 0.62
C VAL A 222 -7.78 11.07 0.33
N LEU A 223 -7.61 11.55 -0.91
CA LEU A 223 -8.02 12.90 -1.31
C LEU A 223 -9.53 13.11 -1.10
N MET A 224 -10.33 12.09 -1.40
CA MET A 224 -11.79 12.17 -1.32
C MET A 224 -12.33 12.01 0.11
N VAL A 225 -11.71 11.16 0.93
CA VAL A 225 -12.33 10.74 2.21
C VAL A 225 -11.58 11.16 3.47
N ALA A 226 -10.34 11.66 3.39
CA ALA A 226 -9.55 11.97 4.58
C ALA A 226 -9.91 13.31 5.24
N GLY A 227 -10.64 14.20 4.55
CA GLY A 227 -11.09 15.50 5.08
C GLY A 227 -10.15 16.67 4.80
N GLY A 228 -8.89 16.40 4.43
CA GLY A 228 -8.01 17.41 3.85
C GLY A 228 -7.47 18.44 4.83
N ALA A 229 -7.43 18.18 6.14
CA ALA A 229 -6.80 19.10 7.08
C ALA A 229 -5.29 18.81 7.23
N ALA A 230 -4.45 19.84 7.04
CA ALA A 230 -3.00 19.75 7.20
C ALA A 230 -2.58 19.99 8.66
N MET A 231 -3.08 19.15 9.57
CA MET A 231 -2.81 19.20 10.99
C MET A 231 -2.45 17.82 11.53
N VAL A 232 -1.70 17.78 12.63
CA VAL A 232 -1.37 16.51 13.30
C VAL A 232 -2.65 15.97 13.94
N PRO A 233 -3.12 14.78 13.57
CA PRO A 233 -4.31 14.20 14.19
C PRO A 233 -4.04 13.84 15.65
N GLU A 234 -4.96 14.18 16.53
CA GLU A 234 -4.98 13.75 17.94
C GLU A 234 -5.93 12.57 18.14
N SER A 235 -6.92 12.42 17.26
CA SER A 235 -7.91 11.36 17.22
C SER A 235 -7.93 10.66 15.86
N ILE A 236 -8.36 9.39 15.84
CA ILE A 236 -8.63 8.66 14.60
C ILE A 236 -9.80 9.25 13.80
N PHE A 237 -10.63 10.09 14.43
CA PHE A 237 -11.76 10.75 13.78
C PHE A 237 -11.44 12.18 13.31
N ASP A 238 -10.19 12.62 13.43
CA ASP A 238 -9.78 13.92 12.92
C ASP A 238 -9.63 13.90 11.40
N PRO A 239 -9.99 15.00 10.72
CA PRO A 239 -9.65 15.19 9.32
C PRO A 239 -8.13 15.28 9.17
N VAL A 240 -7.61 14.68 8.10
CA VAL A 240 -6.17 14.63 7.81
C VAL A 240 -5.91 14.82 6.32
N ARG A 241 -4.68 15.20 5.99
CA ARG A 241 -4.21 15.36 4.61
C ARG A 241 -2.90 14.60 4.41
N PRO A 242 -2.93 13.37 3.87
CA PRO A 242 -1.73 12.63 3.52
C PRO A 242 -0.89 13.33 2.43
N LEU A 243 0.39 12.93 2.29
CA LEU A 243 1.31 13.48 1.30
C LEU A 243 0.79 13.32 -0.15
N PRO A 244 0.29 12.13 -0.58
CA PRO A 244 -0.20 11.98 -1.96
C PRO A 244 -1.40 12.89 -2.24
N ALA A 245 -2.32 13.01 -1.27
CA ALA A 245 -3.48 13.90 -1.37
C ALA A 245 -3.07 15.37 -1.48
N SER A 246 -2.07 15.80 -0.71
CA SER A 246 -1.59 17.19 -0.74
C SER A 246 -0.99 17.56 -2.10
N ILE A 247 -0.18 16.66 -2.66
CA ILE A 247 0.38 16.83 -4.01
C ILE A 247 -0.74 16.91 -5.04
N ALA A 248 -1.68 15.98 -5.02
CA ALA A 248 -2.77 15.95 -6.01
C ALA A 248 -3.73 17.13 -5.90
N ALA A 249 -4.02 17.60 -4.70
CA ALA A 249 -4.94 18.70 -4.44
C ALA A 249 -4.39 20.03 -4.95
N GLU A 250 -3.10 20.29 -4.75
CA GLU A 250 -2.55 21.66 -4.88
C GLU A 250 -1.65 21.84 -6.12
N MET A 251 -1.17 20.76 -6.75
CA MET A 251 -0.23 20.85 -7.88
C MET A 251 -0.80 21.61 -9.08
N ALA A 252 -2.10 21.47 -9.35
CA ALA A 252 -2.75 22.15 -10.46
C ALA A 252 -2.92 23.66 -10.23
N GLU A 253 -2.87 24.10 -8.97
CA GLU A 253 -3.08 25.50 -8.57
C GLU A 253 -1.76 26.24 -8.32
N ALA A 254 -0.67 25.50 -8.09
CA ALA A 254 0.65 26.07 -7.81
C ALA A 254 1.26 26.77 -9.06
N PRO A 255 1.69 28.04 -8.95
CA PRO A 255 2.36 28.74 -10.05
C PRO A 255 3.63 28.01 -10.48
N PHE A 256 3.81 27.83 -11.80
CA PHE A 256 4.97 27.13 -12.35
C PHE A 256 6.27 27.76 -11.84
N ARG A 257 7.13 26.94 -11.21
CA ARG A 257 8.41 27.32 -10.59
C ARG A 257 8.34 28.30 -9.41
N GLY A 258 7.16 28.58 -8.86
CA GLY A 258 7.04 29.29 -7.58
C GLY A 258 7.41 28.42 -6.38
N ASP A 259 7.52 29.02 -5.19
CA ASP A 259 7.93 28.31 -3.97
C ASP A 259 6.96 27.19 -3.59
N HIS A 260 5.64 27.42 -3.76
CA HIS A 260 4.62 26.39 -3.54
C HIS A 260 4.78 25.19 -4.49
N TYR A 261 5.08 25.44 -5.76
CA TYR A 261 5.36 24.37 -6.72
C TYR A 261 6.58 23.56 -6.30
N GLN A 262 7.68 24.22 -5.97
CA GLN A 262 8.91 23.56 -5.50
C GLN A 262 8.69 22.79 -4.19
N ALA A 263 7.87 23.31 -3.27
CA ALA A 263 7.47 22.64 -2.04
C ALA A 263 6.68 21.36 -2.29
N LEU A 264 5.76 21.34 -3.26
CA LEU A 264 5.04 20.13 -3.65
C LEU A 264 5.97 19.08 -4.28
N PHE A 265 6.96 19.49 -5.07
CA PHE A 265 8.00 18.59 -5.59
C PHE A 265 8.91 18.04 -4.49
N ALA A 266 9.32 18.85 -3.52
CA ALA A 266 10.06 18.40 -2.34
C ALA A 266 9.22 17.44 -1.46
N THR A 267 7.89 17.66 -1.41
CA THR A 267 6.94 16.75 -0.76
C THR A 267 6.88 15.41 -1.49
N GLY A 268 6.84 15.43 -2.82
CA GLY A 268 6.93 14.24 -3.67
C GLY A 268 8.26 13.48 -3.51
N MET A 269 9.38 14.19 -3.40
CA MET A 269 10.68 13.60 -3.09
C MET A 269 10.65 12.89 -1.72
N THR A 270 10.03 13.51 -0.71
CA THR A 270 9.87 12.90 0.63
C THR A 270 9.01 11.64 0.57
N LEU A 271 7.87 11.69 -0.12
CA LEU A 271 7.00 10.54 -0.33
C LEU A 271 7.72 9.39 -1.07
N PHE A 272 8.50 9.71 -2.10
CA PHE A 272 9.28 8.74 -2.85
C PHE A 272 10.31 8.04 -1.94
N LEU A 273 11.08 8.81 -1.16
CA LEU A 273 12.05 8.25 -0.21
C LEU A 273 11.37 7.38 0.85
N PHE A 274 10.25 7.83 1.40
CA PHE A 274 9.48 7.06 2.38
C PHE A 274 8.99 5.73 1.80
N THR A 275 8.43 5.76 0.59
CA THR A 275 7.94 4.58 -0.13
C THR A 275 9.09 3.62 -0.47
N LEU A 276 10.23 4.15 -0.91
CA LEU A 276 11.42 3.36 -1.20
C LEU A 276 11.94 2.67 0.08
N CYS A 277 12.08 3.40 1.18
CA CYS A 277 12.51 2.84 2.46
C CYS A 277 11.55 1.74 2.94
N PHE A 278 10.24 1.99 2.89
CA PHE A 278 9.24 1.00 3.26
C PHE A 278 9.36 -0.27 2.41
N ASN A 279 9.43 -0.13 1.09
CA ASN A 279 9.54 -1.26 0.17
C ASN A 279 10.84 -2.06 0.38
N LEU A 280 11.97 -1.39 0.64
CA LEU A 280 13.24 -2.06 0.94
C LEU A 280 13.18 -2.86 2.24
N ILE A 281 12.59 -2.27 3.31
CA ILE A 281 12.42 -2.95 4.60
C ILE A 281 11.49 -4.16 4.44
N ALA A 282 10.36 -3.96 3.75
CA ALA A 282 9.39 -5.01 3.44
C ALA A 282 10.04 -6.19 2.68
N GLU A 283 10.81 -5.89 1.63
CA GLU A 283 11.51 -6.90 0.84
C GLU A 283 12.54 -7.67 1.68
N GLN A 284 13.31 -6.98 2.53
CA GLN A 284 14.28 -7.61 3.41
C GLN A 284 13.62 -8.56 4.42
N ILE A 285 12.45 -8.18 4.95
CA ILE A 285 11.65 -9.03 5.84
C ILE A 285 11.18 -10.29 5.09
N SER A 286 10.64 -10.14 3.87
CA SER A 286 10.20 -11.26 3.02
C SER A 286 11.33 -12.25 2.72
N HIS A 287 12.51 -11.73 2.37
CA HIS A 287 13.69 -12.53 2.05
C HIS A 287 14.16 -13.41 3.21
N ARG A 288 14.08 -12.90 4.45
CA ARG A 288 14.45 -13.67 5.65
C ARG A 288 13.54 -14.87 5.85
N TYR A 289 12.24 -14.72 5.62
CA TYR A 289 11.26 -15.80 5.77
C TYR A 289 11.36 -16.87 4.68
N ARG A 290 11.77 -16.49 3.47
CA ARG A 290 12.01 -17.41 2.36
C ARG A 290 13.15 -18.39 2.63
N GLN A 291 14.18 -17.97 3.38
CA GLN A 291 15.30 -18.84 3.77
C GLN A 291 14.91 -19.88 4.83
N THR A 292 14.05 -19.52 5.78
CA THR A 292 13.55 -20.46 6.80
C THR A 292 12.63 -21.53 6.22
N GLY A 293 11.72 -21.19 5.30
CA GLY A 293 10.81 -22.17 4.70
C GLY A 293 11.50 -23.23 3.83
N ALA A 294 12.64 -22.87 3.21
CA ALA A 294 13.47 -23.82 2.45
C ALA A 294 14.40 -24.66 3.34
N ALA A 295 14.72 -24.20 4.55
CA ALA A 295 15.58 -24.91 5.50
C ALA A 295 14.81 -25.90 6.41
N THR A 296 13.47 -25.82 6.43
CA THR A 296 12.58 -26.71 7.20
C THR A 296 11.87 -27.77 6.35
N LEU A 297 12.09 -27.79 5.04
CA LEU A 297 11.71 -28.87 4.12
C LEU A 297 12.89 -29.82 3.92
#